data_AF-A0A2E5Y4M4-F1
#
_entry.id   AF-A0A2E5Y4M4-F1
#
_cell.length_a   1.000
_cell.length_b   1.000
_cell.length_c   1.000
_cell.angle_alpha   90.00
_cell.angle_beta   90.00
_cell.angle_gamma   90.00
#
_symmetry.space_group_name_H-M   'P 1'
#
loop_
_entity.id
_entity.type
_entity.pdbx_description
1 polymer ?
#
loop_
_entity_poly.entity_id
_entity_poly.type
_entity_poly.pdbx_seq_one_letter_code
_entity_poly.pdbx_strand_id
1 'polypeptide(L)'
;MSRWGEGTMEEMRSLLDRISKSGIEVPQTVREAMCSLHLEQFTTYDFNGFFHDRPVVFMETENGGVKTISAPHMIVTLLHHLELHQGQEVLVVGSKGGYIAALIASIIGEDGRVVLIDPSHEIVRHTANALAGWPTVDLRQVESIEVAPIELPGELNRVLITGSIESIPNWMEERIVEGGFVLAPIGESHHQELMKMERQLGELHPTSLGPVSFGPVDILESEPKPLSAIEIADLLETLIETCHEMDLCEPEELQQLGNIADELRLMQDPQEGELEAFITGHLQNFIHLWPMIQLMFAPTLARPGDIENEEHHDFDFDEFRP
;
A
#
# COMPACT_ATOMS: atom_id res chain seq x y z
N MET A 1 -32.18 -13.60 4.43
CA MET A 1 -30.81 -13.89 4.87
C MET A 1 -30.28 -15.01 3.99
N SER A 2 -29.35 -14.68 3.09
CA SER A 2 -28.76 -15.63 2.14
C SER A 2 -27.80 -16.57 2.87
N ARG A 3 -27.75 -17.86 2.50
CA ARG A 3 -26.82 -18.89 3.05
C ARG A 3 -25.33 -18.50 3.00
N TRP A 4 -24.99 -17.46 2.26
CA TRP A 4 -23.64 -16.92 2.13
C TRP A 4 -23.23 -16.02 3.30
N GLY A 5 -24.16 -15.29 3.92
CA GLY A 5 -23.83 -14.34 4.99
C GLY A 5 -23.61 -14.99 6.37
N GLU A 6 -24.14 -16.18 6.61
CA GLU A 6 -23.92 -16.91 7.88
C GLU A 6 -22.54 -17.58 7.93
N GLY A 7 -22.02 -18.05 6.79
CA GLY A 7 -20.70 -18.69 6.71
C GLY A 7 -19.56 -17.69 6.94
N THR A 8 -19.60 -16.55 6.24
CA THR A 8 -18.57 -15.50 6.36
C THR A 8 -18.54 -14.85 7.74
N MET A 9 -19.70 -14.72 8.40
CA MET A 9 -19.76 -14.23 9.78
C MET A 9 -19.05 -15.17 10.76
N GLU A 10 -19.21 -16.48 10.61
CA GLU A 10 -18.54 -17.46 11.48
C GLU A 10 -17.02 -17.50 11.22
N GLU A 11 -16.60 -17.36 9.96
CA GLU A 11 -15.19 -17.23 9.59
C GLU A 11 -14.57 -15.96 10.19
N MET A 12 -15.27 -14.83 10.14
CA MET A 12 -14.84 -13.58 10.77
C MET A 12 -14.69 -13.74 12.30
N ARG A 13 -15.65 -14.39 12.98
CA ARG A 13 -15.53 -14.66 14.42
C ARG A 13 -14.32 -15.52 14.75
N SER A 14 -14.12 -16.59 13.99
CA SER A 14 -12.96 -17.48 14.14
C SER A 14 -11.64 -16.76 13.92
N LEU A 15 -11.57 -15.88 12.92
CA LEU A 15 -10.43 -15.00 12.65
C LEU A 15 -10.15 -14.07 13.86
N LEU A 16 -11.16 -13.36 14.37
CA LEU A 16 -11.01 -12.44 15.50
C LEU A 16 -10.62 -13.16 16.80
N ASP A 17 -11.08 -14.39 17.00
CA ASP A 17 -10.65 -15.22 18.13
C ASP A 17 -9.18 -15.64 18.01
N ARG A 18 -8.70 -15.92 16.80
CA ARG A 18 -7.27 -16.20 16.58
C ARG A 18 -6.41 -14.96 16.83
N ILE A 19 -6.84 -13.79 16.36
CA ILE A 19 -6.16 -12.51 16.60
C ILE A 19 -6.12 -12.19 18.10
N SER A 20 -7.22 -12.40 18.82
CA SER A 20 -7.22 -12.21 20.27
C SER A 20 -6.26 -13.17 20.98
N LYS A 21 -6.20 -14.43 20.56
CA LYS A 21 -5.28 -15.45 21.12
C LYS A 21 -3.80 -15.17 20.83
N SER A 22 -3.47 -14.40 19.79
CA SER A 22 -2.08 -14.00 19.50
C SER A 22 -1.60 -12.83 20.36
N GLY A 23 -2.46 -12.26 21.21
CA GLY A 23 -2.13 -11.18 22.14
C GLY A 23 -2.56 -9.79 21.69
N ILE A 24 -3.27 -9.68 20.55
CA ILE A 24 -3.83 -8.41 20.08
C ILE A 24 -5.18 -8.17 20.76
N GLU A 25 -5.37 -7.00 21.34
CA GLU A 25 -6.65 -6.64 21.95
C GLU A 25 -7.72 -6.41 20.87
N VAL A 26 -8.85 -7.11 21.01
CA VAL A 26 -10.00 -6.99 20.09
C VAL A 26 -11.16 -6.39 20.88
N PRO A 27 -11.37 -5.06 20.84
CA PRO A 27 -12.50 -4.44 21.50
C PRO A 27 -13.83 -5.02 21.03
N GLN A 28 -14.81 -5.11 21.93
CA GLN A 28 -16.12 -5.70 21.59
C GLN A 28 -16.84 -4.93 20.48
N THR A 29 -16.74 -3.59 20.47
CA THR A 29 -17.28 -2.72 19.41
C THR A 29 -16.65 -3.01 18.05
N VAL A 30 -15.33 -3.21 18.01
CA VAL A 30 -14.60 -3.58 16.78
C VAL A 30 -15.03 -4.95 16.30
N ARG A 31 -15.16 -5.92 17.20
CA ARG A 31 -15.63 -7.28 16.88
C ARG A 31 -17.03 -7.27 16.28
N GLU A 32 -17.95 -6.52 16.88
CA GLU A 32 -19.33 -6.36 16.40
C GLU A 32 -19.36 -5.72 15.02
N ALA A 33 -18.62 -4.61 14.83
CA ALA A 33 -18.51 -3.94 13.55
C ALA A 33 -17.99 -4.90 12.46
N MET A 34 -16.84 -5.54 12.67
CA MET A 34 -16.25 -6.45 11.67
C MET A 34 -17.14 -7.66 11.34
N CYS A 35 -17.93 -8.17 12.30
CA CYS A 35 -18.88 -9.25 12.04
C CYS A 35 -20.13 -8.80 11.27
N SER A 36 -20.44 -7.51 11.26
CA SER A 36 -21.64 -6.95 10.63
C SER A 36 -21.43 -6.47 9.19
N LEU A 37 -20.18 -6.17 8.80
CA LEU A 37 -19.83 -5.74 7.46
C LEU A 37 -19.52 -6.94 6.55
N HIS A 38 -19.81 -6.77 5.26
CA HIS A 38 -19.56 -7.77 4.22
C HIS A 38 -18.45 -7.29 3.28
N LEU A 39 -17.37 -8.06 3.13
CA LEU A 39 -16.20 -7.67 2.33
C LEU A 39 -16.52 -7.51 0.84
N GLU A 40 -17.51 -8.24 0.34
CA GLU A 40 -17.99 -8.17 -1.04
C GLU A 40 -18.49 -6.77 -1.42
N GLN A 41 -18.81 -5.93 -0.44
CA GLN A 41 -19.18 -4.53 -0.64
C GLN A 41 -17.97 -3.65 -1.00
N PHE A 42 -16.76 -4.05 -0.61
CA PHE A 42 -15.55 -3.22 -0.65
C PHE A 42 -14.48 -3.75 -1.62
N THR A 43 -14.63 -4.97 -2.13
CA THR A 43 -13.75 -5.52 -3.16
C THR A 43 -14.48 -6.52 -4.04
N THR A 44 -14.14 -6.53 -5.33
CA THR A 44 -14.57 -7.54 -6.31
C THR A 44 -13.52 -8.64 -6.53
N TYR A 45 -12.35 -8.50 -5.91
CA TYR A 45 -11.26 -9.47 -5.99
C TYR A 45 -11.47 -10.64 -5.01
N ASP A 46 -10.67 -11.69 -5.14
CA ASP A 46 -10.68 -12.77 -4.15
C ASP A 46 -10.25 -12.25 -2.77
N PHE A 47 -11.15 -12.37 -1.79
CA PHE A 47 -10.91 -11.93 -0.42
C PHE A 47 -10.76 -13.09 0.57
N ASN A 48 -10.70 -14.35 0.10
CA ASN A 48 -10.50 -15.51 0.99
C ASN A 48 -9.24 -15.38 1.86
N GLY A 49 -8.19 -14.75 1.33
CA GLY A 49 -6.98 -14.42 2.09
C GLY A 49 -7.23 -13.56 3.33
N PHE A 50 -8.28 -12.74 3.36
CA PHE A 50 -8.64 -11.92 4.50
C PHE A 50 -8.91 -12.77 5.75
N PHE A 51 -9.63 -13.88 5.61
CA PHE A 51 -9.89 -14.82 6.72
C PHE A 51 -8.63 -15.54 7.20
N HIS A 52 -7.53 -15.47 6.45
CA HIS A 52 -6.21 -15.95 6.86
C HIS A 52 -5.29 -14.84 7.38
N ASP A 53 -5.86 -13.70 7.74
CA ASP A 53 -5.15 -12.53 8.27
C ASP A 53 -4.14 -11.92 7.28
N ARG A 54 -4.56 -11.79 6.01
CA ARG A 54 -3.75 -11.18 4.94
C ARG A 54 -4.44 -9.94 4.38
N PRO A 55 -3.67 -8.96 3.87
CA PRO A 55 -4.22 -7.89 3.05
C PRO A 55 -4.90 -8.48 1.80
N VAL A 56 -5.94 -7.80 1.33
CA VAL A 56 -6.65 -8.19 0.10
C VAL A 56 -6.71 -7.03 -0.86
N VAL A 57 -6.56 -7.32 -2.15
CA VAL A 57 -6.62 -6.30 -3.20
C VAL A 57 -8.05 -5.77 -3.32
N PHE A 58 -8.19 -4.46 -3.56
CA PHE A 58 -9.47 -3.87 -3.95
C PHE A 58 -9.38 -3.08 -5.26
N MET A 59 -8.16 -2.72 -5.69
CA MET A 59 -7.93 -1.97 -6.90
C MET A 59 -6.54 -2.26 -7.47
N GLU A 60 -6.48 -2.34 -8.78
CA GLU A 60 -5.25 -2.40 -9.58
C GLU A 60 -5.37 -1.37 -10.71
N THR A 61 -4.33 -0.56 -10.93
CA THR A 61 -4.26 0.36 -12.08
C THR A 61 -3.77 -0.37 -13.32
N GLU A 62 -4.01 0.21 -14.50
CA GLU A 62 -3.51 -0.33 -15.77
C GLU A 62 -1.97 -0.44 -15.80
N ASN A 63 -1.27 0.43 -15.08
CA ASN A 63 0.19 0.43 -14.95
C ASN A 63 0.71 -0.52 -13.84
N GLY A 64 -0.14 -1.36 -13.26
CA GLY A 64 0.25 -2.34 -12.24
C GLY A 64 0.35 -1.80 -10.81
N GLY A 65 -0.16 -0.59 -10.53
CA GLY A 65 -0.27 -0.10 -9.16
C GLY A 65 -1.35 -0.87 -8.40
N VAL A 66 -1.04 -1.42 -7.22
CA VAL A 66 -1.96 -2.26 -6.45
C VAL A 66 -2.30 -1.60 -5.12
N LYS A 67 -3.59 -1.50 -4.78
CA LYS A 67 -4.05 -1.09 -3.45
C LYS A 67 -4.82 -2.18 -2.75
N THR A 68 -4.58 -2.26 -1.44
CA THR A 68 -5.11 -3.31 -0.58
C THR A 68 -5.92 -2.75 0.58
N ILE A 69 -6.95 -3.51 0.97
CA ILE A 69 -7.52 -3.47 2.31
C ILE A 69 -6.51 -4.15 3.23
N SER A 70 -6.17 -3.50 4.34
CA SER A 70 -5.15 -4.00 5.27
C SER A 70 -5.54 -5.33 5.91
N ALA A 71 -4.54 -6.06 6.40
CA ALA A 71 -4.75 -7.30 7.12
C ALA A 71 -5.66 -7.07 8.36
N PRO A 72 -6.54 -8.04 8.69
CA PRO A 72 -7.44 -7.92 9.83
C PRO A 72 -6.77 -7.58 11.16
N HIS A 73 -5.63 -8.17 11.52
CA HIS A 73 -4.93 -7.84 12.75
C HIS A 73 -4.56 -6.36 12.79
N MET A 74 -4.11 -5.81 11.65
CA MET A 74 -3.75 -4.40 11.53
C MET A 74 -4.99 -3.51 11.65
N ILE A 75 -6.11 -3.90 11.03
CA ILE A 75 -7.38 -3.17 11.17
C ILE A 75 -7.82 -3.14 12.64
N VAL A 76 -7.74 -4.27 13.34
CA VAL A 76 -8.04 -4.34 14.77
C VAL A 76 -7.12 -3.42 15.58
N THR A 77 -5.80 -3.49 15.34
CA THR A 77 -4.82 -2.63 16.01
C THR A 77 -5.11 -1.15 15.78
N LEU A 78 -5.37 -0.75 14.53
CA LEU A 78 -5.72 0.63 14.20
C LEU A 78 -6.98 1.09 14.93
N LEU A 79 -8.06 0.30 14.88
CA LEU A 79 -9.33 0.66 15.52
C LEU A 79 -9.26 0.65 17.05
N HIS A 80 -8.47 -0.23 17.64
CA HIS A 80 -8.20 -0.24 19.08
C HIS A 80 -7.51 1.06 19.53
N HIS A 81 -6.43 1.45 18.84
CA HIS A 81 -5.66 2.65 19.17
C HIS A 81 -6.31 3.97 18.72
N LEU A 82 -7.36 3.91 17.89
CA LEU A 82 -8.15 5.09 17.51
C LEU A 82 -9.10 5.57 18.62
N GLU A 83 -9.30 4.76 19.67
CA GLU A 83 -10.03 5.14 20.89
C GLU A 83 -11.40 5.76 20.58
N LEU A 84 -12.17 5.06 19.74
CA LEU A 84 -13.44 5.54 19.20
C LEU A 84 -14.56 5.55 20.24
N HIS A 85 -15.39 6.60 20.16
CA HIS A 85 -16.59 6.80 20.95
C HIS A 85 -17.76 7.26 20.06
N GLN A 86 -18.98 7.02 20.52
CA GLN A 86 -20.18 7.44 19.81
C GLN A 86 -20.24 8.96 19.64
N GLY A 87 -20.72 9.43 18.48
CA GLY A 87 -20.87 10.85 18.16
C GLY A 87 -19.57 11.59 17.82
N GLN A 88 -18.44 10.89 17.72
CA GLN A 88 -17.17 11.51 17.35
C GLN A 88 -17.10 11.87 15.86
N GLU A 89 -16.23 12.84 15.56
CA GLU A 89 -15.77 13.11 14.21
C GLU A 89 -14.36 12.55 14.02
N VAL A 90 -14.15 11.82 12.93
CA VAL A 90 -12.87 11.16 12.60
C VAL A 90 -12.45 11.51 11.18
N LEU A 91 -11.22 11.99 11.01
CA LEU A 91 -10.61 12.17 9.70
C LEU A 91 -9.84 10.89 9.33
N VAL A 92 -10.07 10.38 8.13
CA VAL A 92 -9.36 9.24 7.56
C VAL A 92 -8.70 9.67 6.25
N VAL A 93 -7.39 9.46 6.15
CA VAL A 93 -6.58 9.76 4.97
C VAL A 93 -6.18 8.46 4.30
N GLY A 94 -6.49 8.32 3.00
CA GLY A 94 -6.35 7.08 2.26
C GLY A 94 -7.61 6.22 2.42
N SER A 95 -8.31 5.98 1.32
CA SER A 95 -9.63 5.37 1.34
C SER A 95 -9.61 3.86 1.63
N LYS A 96 -8.64 3.16 1.04
CA LYS A 96 -8.54 1.68 1.10
C LYS A 96 -9.86 0.96 0.83
N GLY A 97 -10.56 1.37 -0.24
CA GLY A 97 -11.85 0.81 -0.63
C GLY A 97 -13.01 1.16 0.31
N GLY A 98 -12.80 1.97 1.36
CA GLY A 98 -13.83 2.41 2.30
C GLY A 98 -14.11 1.47 3.48
N TYR A 99 -13.45 0.31 3.56
CA TYR A 99 -13.75 -0.69 4.59
C TYR A 99 -13.50 -0.18 6.01
N ILE A 100 -12.34 0.45 6.26
CA ILE A 100 -12.02 1.02 7.58
C ILE A 100 -12.97 2.18 7.92
N ALA A 101 -13.30 3.04 6.95
CA ALA A 101 -14.24 4.15 7.16
C ALA A 101 -15.64 3.65 7.54
N ALA A 102 -16.11 2.58 6.90
CA ALA A 102 -17.37 1.92 7.25
C ALA A 102 -17.34 1.29 8.66
N LEU A 103 -16.21 0.67 9.06
CA LEU A 103 -16.04 0.17 10.42
C LEU A 103 -16.09 1.30 11.46
N ILE A 104 -15.38 2.40 11.20
CA ILE A 104 -15.39 3.59 12.08
C ILE A 104 -16.81 4.14 12.17
N ALA A 105 -17.50 4.34 11.04
CA ALA A 105 -18.87 4.84 10.97
C ALA A 105 -19.85 3.97 11.78
N SER A 106 -19.69 2.64 11.73
CA SER A 106 -20.47 1.70 12.52
C SER A 106 -20.24 1.86 14.03
N ILE A 107 -19.00 2.11 14.45
CA ILE A 107 -18.63 2.25 15.87
C ILE A 107 -19.07 3.61 16.45
N ILE A 108 -18.92 4.70 15.70
CA ILE A 108 -19.28 6.05 16.16
C ILE A 108 -20.78 6.33 16.07
N GLY A 109 -21.53 5.56 15.27
CA GLY A 109 -22.99 5.65 15.16
C GLY A 109 -23.50 6.84 14.35
N GLU A 110 -24.83 7.01 14.32
CA GLU A 110 -25.53 7.97 13.47
C GLU A 110 -25.27 9.45 13.80
N ASP A 111 -24.92 9.74 15.06
CA ASP A 111 -24.56 11.09 15.52
C ASP A 111 -23.08 11.45 15.24
N GLY A 112 -22.29 10.47 14.77
CA GLY A 112 -20.89 10.67 14.42
C GLY A 112 -20.69 11.02 12.95
N ARG A 113 -19.44 11.32 12.59
CA ARG A 113 -19.05 11.66 11.22
C ARG A 113 -17.66 11.11 10.90
N VAL A 114 -17.52 10.48 9.75
CA VAL A 114 -16.22 10.11 9.17
C VAL A 114 -15.97 10.99 7.97
N VAL A 115 -14.90 11.79 8.00
CA VAL A 115 -14.43 12.52 6.82
C VAL A 115 -13.33 11.68 6.18
N LEU A 116 -13.57 11.19 4.97
CA LEU A 116 -12.66 10.31 4.25
C LEU A 116 -12.06 11.09 3.08
N ILE A 117 -10.73 11.19 3.03
CA ILE A 117 -10.02 11.88 1.94
C ILE A 117 -9.04 10.95 1.23
N ASP A 118 -8.92 11.09 -0.09
CA ASP A 118 -7.97 10.36 -0.90
C ASP A 118 -7.54 11.23 -2.11
N PRO A 119 -6.25 11.23 -2.50
CA PRO A 119 -5.80 11.99 -3.67
C PRO A 119 -6.26 11.39 -5.00
N SER A 120 -6.47 10.07 -5.07
CA SER A 120 -6.79 9.38 -6.31
C SER A 120 -8.28 9.47 -6.65
N HIS A 121 -8.60 10.14 -7.77
CA HIS A 121 -9.96 10.20 -8.30
C HIS A 121 -10.56 8.81 -8.55
N GLU A 122 -9.74 7.85 -8.99
CA GLU A 122 -10.19 6.49 -9.27
C GLU A 122 -10.60 5.76 -7.99
N ILE A 123 -9.75 5.83 -6.95
CA ILE A 123 -10.06 5.26 -5.64
C ILE A 123 -11.31 5.90 -5.05
N VAL A 124 -11.44 7.23 -5.13
CA VAL A 124 -12.63 7.95 -4.64
C VAL A 124 -13.89 7.44 -5.35
N ARG A 125 -13.85 7.31 -6.67
CA ARG A 125 -15.01 6.81 -7.45
C ARG A 125 -15.39 5.38 -7.07
N HIS A 126 -14.40 4.49 -6.93
CA HIS A 126 -14.63 3.11 -6.50
C HIS A 126 -15.24 3.06 -5.10
N THR A 127 -14.66 3.83 -4.18
CA THR A 127 -15.08 3.90 -2.78
C THR A 127 -16.49 4.48 -2.64
N ALA A 128 -16.85 5.49 -3.43
CA ALA A 128 -18.18 6.10 -3.40
C ALA A 128 -19.29 5.07 -3.65
N ASN A 129 -19.04 4.10 -4.54
CA ASN A 129 -19.99 3.01 -4.79
C ASN A 129 -20.11 2.07 -3.59
N ALA A 130 -18.98 1.69 -2.99
CA ALA A 130 -18.95 0.86 -1.78
C ALA A 130 -19.63 1.55 -0.59
N LEU A 131 -19.53 2.88 -0.50
CA LEU A 131 -20.03 3.68 0.61
C LEU A 131 -21.41 4.32 0.39
N ALA A 132 -22.11 4.03 -0.71
CA ALA A 132 -23.40 4.66 -1.03
C ALA A 132 -24.49 4.50 0.06
N GLY A 133 -24.37 3.48 0.92
CA GLY A 133 -25.26 3.21 2.05
C GLY A 133 -24.82 3.79 3.41
N TRP A 134 -23.76 4.61 3.45
CA TRP A 134 -23.13 5.09 4.69
C TRP A 134 -23.30 6.62 4.86
N PRO A 135 -24.42 7.09 5.44
CA PRO A 135 -24.76 8.52 5.47
C PRO A 135 -23.84 9.37 6.36
N THR A 136 -23.12 8.74 7.29
CA THR A 136 -22.17 9.40 8.18
C THR A 136 -20.76 9.50 7.60
N VAL A 137 -20.52 8.97 6.39
CA VAL A 137 -19.22 9.07 5.72
C VAL A 137 -19.27 10.15 4.63
N ASP A 138 -18.42 11.15 4.79
CA ASP A 138 -18.22 12.26 3.87
C ASP A 138 -16.91 12.02 3.09
N LEU A 139 -17.03 11.40 1.91
CA LEU A 139 -15.90 11.05 1.05
C LEU A 139 -15.56 12.20 0.10
N ARG A 140 -14.27 12.57 0.04
CA ARG A 140 -13.79 13.68 -0.79
C ARG A 140 -12.47 13.34 -1.48
N GLN A 141 -12.33 13.84 -2.70
CA GLN A 141 -11.04 13.87 -3.38
C GLN A 141 -10.27 15.11 -2.93
N VAL A 142 -8.96 14.96 -2.74
CA VAL A 142 -8.02 16.07 -2.51
C VAL A 142 -6.94 16.07 -3.59
N GLU A 143 -6.26 17.18 -3.81
CA GLU A 143 -5.13 17.20 -4.76
C GLU A 143 -3.87 16.59 -4.14
N SER A 144 -3.64 16.88 -2.87
CA SER A 144 -2.51 16.38 -2.09
C SER A 144 -2.87 16.37 -0.62
N ILE A 145 -2.30 15.41 0.12
CA ILE A 145 -2.43 15.36 1.57
C ILE A 145 -1.62 16.46 2.28
N GLU A 146 -0.66 17.08 1.58
CA GLU A 146 0.18 18.16 2.12
C GLU A 146 -0.55 19.50 2.23
N VAL A 147 -1.71 19.63 1.56
CA VAL A 147 -2.49 20.86 1.52
C VAL A 147 -3.82 20.65 2.21
N ALA A 148 -4.14 21.50 3.19
CA ALA A 148 -5.43 21.48 3.85
C ALA A 148 -6.56 21.74 2.86
N PRO A 149 -7.51 20.81 2.68
CA PRO A 149 -8.69 21.07 1.88
C PRO A 149 -9.56 22.13 2.57
N ILE A 150 -10.06 23.09 1.78
CA ILE A 150 -10.81 24.26 2.27
C ILE A 150 -12.04 23.86 3.08
N GLU A 151 -12.66 22.75 2.70
CA GLU A 151 -13.93 22.30 3.25
C GLU A 151 -13.77 21.33 4.43
N LEU A 152 -12.54 21.01 4.85
CA LEU A 152 -12.32 20.16 6.03
C LEU A 152 -12.64 20.90 7.34
N PRO A 153 -12.98 20.15 8.41
CA PRO A 153 -13.09 20.69 9.75
C PRO A 153 -11.86 21.52 10.15
N GLY A 154 -12.10 22.58 10.92
CA GLY A 154 -11.03 23.43 11.45
C GLY A 154 -10.24 22.77 12.56
N GLU A 155 -10.89 21.94 13.38
CA GLU A 155 -10.32 21.24 14.52
C GLU A 155 -10.31 19.73 14.27
N LEU A 156 -9.22 19.05 14.63
CA LEU A 156 -9.04 17.61 14.42
C LEU A 156 -8.86 16.89 15.77
N ASN A 157 -9.73 15.92 16.06
CA ASN A 157 -9.69 15.15 17.31
C ASN A 157 -9.10 13.74 17.14
N ARG A 158 -9.48 13.04 16.07
CA ARG A 158 -8.98 11.72 15.72
C ARG A 158 -8.63 11.73 14.24
N VAL A 159 -7.38 11.45 13.92
CA VAL A 159 -6.94 11.31 12.54
C VAL A 159 -6.29 9.96 12.35
N LEU A 160 -6.70 9.25 11.31
CA LEU A 160 -6.12 8.00 10.88
C LEU A 160 -5.56 8.17 9.46
N ILE A 161 -4.26 7.95 9.28
CA ILE A 161 -3.62 7.90 7.96
C ILE A 161 -3.35 6.44 7.64
N THR A 162 -3.92 5.97 6.53
CA THR A 162 -3.83 4.57 6.13
C THR A 162 -2.82 4.34 5.01
N GLY A 163 -1.96 5.30 4.69
CA GLY A 163 -0.76 5.08 3.87
C GLY A 163 0.47 5.56 4.63
N SER A 164 1.64 5.09 4.21
CA SER A 164 2.90 5.57 4.78
C SER A 164 3.15 7.03 4.43
N ILE A 165 3.68 7.77 5.39
CA ILE A 165 4.10 9.17 5.24
C ILE A 165 5.49 9.37 5.87
N GLU A 166 6.25 10.32 5.35
CA GLU A 166 7.55 10.68 5.94
C GLU A 166 7.37 11.50 7.23
N SER A 167 6.39 12.40 7.24
CA SER A 167 6.05 13.24 8.38
C SER A 167 4.58 13.67 8.32
N ILE A 168 4.02 14.08 9.46
CA ILE A 168 2.63 14.58 9.51
C ILE A 168 2.55 15.91 8.77
N PRO A 169 1.58 16.10 7.85
CA PRO A 169 1.40 17.38 7.18
C PRO A 169 1.20 18.55 8.17
N ASN A 170 1.91 19.66 7.96
CA ASN A 170 1.92 20.81 8.90
C ASN A 170 0.50 21.31 9.25
N TRP A 171 -0.40 21.36 8.27
CA TRP A 171 -1.77 21.82 8.51
C TRP A 171 -2.56 20.90 9.44
N MET A 172 -2.24 19.61 9.46
CA MET A 172 -2.85 18.64 10.35
C MET A 172 -2.31 18.84 11.76
N GLU A 173 -0.98 18.96 11.89
CA GLU A 173 -0.32 19.28 13.17
C GLU A 173 -0.90 20.55 13.82
N GLU A 174 -1.12 21.61 13.04
CA GLU A 174 -1.70 22.86 13.53
C GLU A 174 -3.15 22.72 14.02
N ARG A 175 -3.92 21.80 13.42
CA ARG A 175 -5.36 21.62 13.68
C ARG A 175 -5.69 20.56 14.72
N ILE A 176 -4.73 19.71 15.13
CA ILE A 176 -4.96 18.74 16.20
C ILE A 176 -5.25 19.48 17.51
N VAL A 177 -6.41 19.19 18.10
CA VAL A 177 -6.81 19.76 19.38
C VAL A 177 -6.09 19.09 20.55
N GLU A 178 -6.08 19.74 21.71
CA GLU A 178 -5.55 19.14 22.95
C GLU A 178 -6.24 17.79 23.26
N GLY A 179 -5.45 16.74 23.50
CA GLY A 179 -5.93 15.36 23.68
C GLY A 179 -6.39 14.67 22.38
N GLY A 180 -6.30 15.36 21.24
CA GLY A 180 -6.44 14.78 19.91
C GLY A 180 -5.13 14.16 19.43
N PHE A 181 -5.20 13.29 18.43
CA PHE A 181 -4.01 12.64 17.89
C PHE A 181 -4.13 12.23 16.43
N VAL A 182 -2.98 12.00 15.81
CA VAL A 182 -2.81 11.33 14.52
C VAL A 182 -2.25 9.94 14.75
N LEU A 183 -2.86 8.93 14.14
CA LEU A 183 -2.37 7.57 14.06
C LEU A 183 -1.95 7.30 12.61
N ALA A 184 -0.66 7.07 12.38
CA ALA A 184 -0.12 6.92 11.03
C ALA A 184 1.12 6.01 10.99
N PRO A 185 1.34 5.26 9.91
CA PRO A 185 2.65 4.70 9.58
C PRO A 185 3.60 5.83 9.18
N ILE A 186 4.64 6.06 9.98
CA ILE A 186 5.64 7.12 9.74
C ILE A 186 7.00 6.48 9.53
N GLY A 187 7.68 6.87 8.45
CA GLY A 187 9.03 6.45 8.14
C GLY A 187 9.26 6.25 6.65
N GLU A 188 10.48 5.87 6.30
CA GLU A 188 10.90 5.60 4.92
C GLU A 188 10.30 4.28 4.42
N SER A 189 10.26 4.07 3.10
CA SER A 189 9.60 2.92 2.44
C SER A 189 9.98 1.53 2.99
N HIS A 190 11.18 1.37 3.55
CA HIS A 190 11.68 0.10 4.10
C HIS A 190 11.70 0.03 5.62
N HIS A 191 11.43 1.15 6.31
CA HIS A 191 11.48 1.23 7.77
C HIS A 191 10.40 2.20 8.27
N GLN A 192 9.21 1.65 8.51
CA GLN A 192 8.05 2.40 8.99
C GLN A 192 7.66 1.91 10.38
N GLU A 193 7.29 2.83 11.25
CA GLU A 193 6.65 2.53 12.53
C GLU A 193 5.23 3.08 12.56
N LEU A 194 4.30 2.34 13.16
CA LEU A 194 2.98 2.85 13.46
C LEU A 194 3.08 3.79 14.66
N MET A 195 2.83 5.08 14.44
CA MET A 195 3.00 6.12 15.43
C MET A 195 1.66 6.72 15.83
N LYS A 196 1.44 6.90 17.14
CA LYS A 196 0.39 7.76 17.69
C LYS A 196 1.03 9.09 18.13
N MET A 197 0.68 10.17 17.46
CA MET A 197 1.18 11.53 17.73
C MET A 197 0.09 12.33 18.42
N GLU A 198 0.16 12.45 19.74
CA GLU A 198 -0.89 13.04 20.58
C GLU A 198 -0.53 14.45 21.03
N ARG A 199 -1.47 15.39 20.91
CA ARG A 199 -1.29 16.76 21.39
C ARG A 199 -1.47 16.83 22.91
N GLN A 200 -0.41 17.20 23.61
CA GLN A 200 -0.46 17.50 25.04
C GLN A 200 0.32 18.78 25.32
N LEU A 201 -0.26 19.69 26.10
CA LEU A 201 0.32 20.98 26.49
C LEU A 201 0.83 21.82 25.30
N GLY A 202 0.16 21.70 24.14
CA GLY A 202 0.53 22.41 22.92
C GLY A 202 1.65 21.76 22.09
N GLU A 203 2.19 20.61 22.49
CA GLU A 203 3.21 19.86 21.74
C GLU A 203 2.69 18.48 21.30
N LEU A 204 3.20 17.94 20.20
CA LEU A 204 2.89 16.56 19.79
C LEU A 204 3.86 15.58 20.44
N HIS A 205 3.32 14.63 21.20
CA HIS A 205 4.07 13.58 21.86
C HIS A 205 3.95 12.26 21.09
N PRO A 206 5.08 11.66 20.67
CA PRO A 206 5.09 10.40 19.95
C PRO A 206 4.92 9.20 20.88
N THR A 207 4.13 8.22 20.44
CA THR A 207 4.09 6.85 20.98
C THR A 207 4.24 5.86 19.84
N SER A 208 5.32 5.08 19.84
CA SER A 208 5.52 4.00 18.86
C SER A 208 4.71 2.77 19.24
N LEU A 209 3.97 2.24 18.27
CA LEU A 209 3.15 1.04 18.38
C LEU A 209 3.78 -0.16 17.64
N GLY A 210 5.00 0.02 17.12
CA GLY A 210 5.81 -1.04 16.51
C GLY A 210 5.94 -0.93 14.98
N PRO A 211 6.79 -1.79 14.39
CA PRO A 211 7.11 -1.76 12.97
C PRO A 211 5.93 -2.24 12.12
N VAL A 212 5.72 -1.59 10.97
CA VAL A 212 4.66 -1.92 10.02
C VAL A 212 5.14 -1.80 8.58
N SER A 213 4.33 -2.29 7.64
CA SER A 213 4.55 -2.09 6.22
C SER A 213 3.24 -1.66 5.57
N PHE A 214 3.19 -0.40 5.17
CA PHE A 214 2.08 0.21 4.45
C PHE A 214 2.60 0.72 3.11
N GLY A 215 1.77 0.57 2.07
CA GLY A 215 1.99 1.27 0.82
C GLY A 215 1.81 2.79 0.99
N PRO A 216 2.23 3.58 -0.01
CA PRO A 216 2.04 5.03 -0.01
C PRO A 216 0.55 5.39 0.06
N VAL A 217 0.25 6.65 0.39
CA VAL A 217 -1.14 7.15 0.36
C VAL A 217 -1.63 7.23 -1.09
N ASP A 218 -0.86 7.83 -1.98
CA ASP A 218 -1.19 7.90 -3.42
C ASP A 218 -0.97 6.53 -4.10
N ILE A 219 -1.84 6.15 -5.03
CA ILE A 219 -1.70 4.93 -5.83
C ILE A 219 -0.64 5.08 -6.91
N LEU A 220 -0.44 6.28 -7.43
CA LEU A 220 0.58 6.52 -8.45
C LEU A 220 1.99 6.27 -7.91
N GLU A 221 2.20 6.48 -6.62
CA GLU A 221 3.46 6.16 -5.94
C GLU A 221 3.68 4.65 -5.74
N SER A 222 2.63 3.84 -5.89
CA SER A 222 2.72 2.37 -5.84
C SER A 222 2.92 1.73 -7.21
N GLU A 223 2.84 2.50 -8.29
CA GLU A 223 3.14 2.00 -9.63
C GLU A 223 4.64 1.68 -9.71
N PRO A 224 5.03 0.54 -10.32
CA PRO A 224 6.43 0.22 -10.50
C PRO A 224 7.10 1.33 -11.31
N LYS A 225 8.03 2.05 -10.69
CA LYS A 225 8.82 3.07 -11.40
C LYS A 225 9.95 2.38 -12.15
N PRO A 226 10.22 2.74 -13.42
CA PRO A 226 11.40 2.22 -14.11
C PRO A 226 12.65 2.48 -13.26
N LEU A 227 13.52 1.48 -13.15
CA LEU A 227 14.75 1.60 -12.38
C LEU A 227 15.61 2.72 -12.93
N SER A 228 16.18 3.52 -12.04
CA SER A 228 17.18 4.52 -12.41
C SER A 228 18.47 3.84 -12.90
N ALA A 229 19.27 4.58 -13.67
CA ALA A 229 20.57 4.09 -14.14
C ALA A 229 21.47 3.63 -12.97
N ILE A 230 21.39 4.33 -11.83
CA ILE A 230 22.15 3.99 -10.62
C ILE A 230 21.68 2.66 -10.04
N GLU A 231 20.37 2.45 -9.90
CA GLU A 231 19.82 1.19 -9.37
C GLU A 231 20.16 0.00 -10.29
N ILE A 232 20.13 0.19 -11.61
CA ILE A 232 20.55 -0.85 -12.56
C ILE A 232 22.04 -1.16 -12.39
N ALA A 233 22.89 -0.16 -12.20
CA ALA A 233 24.32 -0.37 -11.97
C ALA A 233 24.57 -1.20 -10.70
N ASP A 234 23.87 -0.90 -9.60
CA ASP A 234 24.01 -1.64 -8.34
C ASP A 234 23.51 -3.08 -8.47
N LEU A 235 22.43 -3.31 -9.24
CA LEU A 235 21.97 -4.66 -9.56
C LEU A 235 22.96 -5.42 -10.45
N LEU A 236 23.62 -4.76 -11.40
CA LEU A 236 24.65 -5.37 -12.23
C LEU A 236 25.88 -5.76 -11.40
N GLU A 237 26.28 -4.96 -10.41
CA GLU A 237 27.35 -5.34 -9.50
C GLU A 237 26.98 -6.56 -8.66
N THR A 238 25.76 -6.58 -8.13
CA THR A 238 25.24 -7.74 -7.41
C THR A 238 25.24 -9.00 -8.31
N LEU A 239 24.91 -8.84 -9.59
CA LEU A 239 24.96 -9.90 -10.58
C LEU A 239 26.40 -10.37 -10.83
N ILE A 240 27.36 -9.45 -10.97
CA ILE A 240 28.79 -9.75 -11.13
C ILE A 240 29.30 -10.56 -9.94
N GLU A 241 28.98 -10.13 -8.72
CA GLU A 241 29.36 -10.85 -7.50
C GLU A 241 28.77 -12.26 -7.48
N THR A 242 27.47 -12.38 -7.77
CA THR A 242 26.78 -13.68 -7.83
C THR A 242 27.38 -14.59 -8.90
N CYS A 243 27.63 -14.06 -10.09
CA CYS A 243 28.23 -14.81 -11.19
C CYS A 243 29.66 -15.25 -10.87
N HIS A 244 30.44 -14.43 -10.15
CA HIS A 244 31.78 -14.78 -9.71
C HIS A 244 31.76 -15.87 -8.63
N GLU A 245 30.87 -15.77 -7.63
CA GLU A 245 30.77 -16.77 -6.56
C GLU A 245 30.28 -18.13 -7.06
N MET A 246 29.43 -18.12 -8.08
CA MET A 246 28.81 -19.33 -8.64
C MET A 246 29.53 -19.88 -9.88
N ASP A 247 30.67 -19.29 -10.29
CA ASP A 247 31.41 -19.63 -11.52
C ASP A 247 30.51 -19.67 -12.77
N LEU A 248 29.60 -18.69 -12.91
CA LEU A 248 28.60 -18.64 -14.00
C LEU A 248 29.07 -17.86 -15.24
N CYS A 249 30.11 -17.04 -15.11
CA CYS A 249 30.61 -16.16 -16.19
C CYS A 249 32.12 -16.24 -16.34
N GLU A 250 32.59 -16.06 -17.57
CA GLU A 250 34.02 -15.91 -17.85
C GLU A 250 34.53 -14.53 -17.41
N PRO A 251 35.84 -14.37 -17.12
CA PRO A 251 36.41 -13.09 -16.68
C PRO A 251 36.16 -11.93 -17.67
N GLU A 252 36.09 -12.22 -18.97
CA GLU A 252 35.79 -11.21 -19.99
C GLU A 252 34.35 -10.70 -19.90
N GLU A 253 33.40 -11.57 -19.54
CA GLU A 253 31.99 -11.22 -19.38
C GLU A 253 31.77 -10.39 -18.11
N LEU A 254 32.42 -10.76 -17.00
CA LEU A 254 32.40 -9.97 -15.76
C LEU A 254 32.96 -8.56 -15.98
N GLN A 255 34.04 -8.43 -16.76
CA GLN A 255 34.62 -7.13 -17.10
C GLN A 255 33.68 -6.28 -17.96
N GLN A 256 32.97 -6.90 -18.92
CA GLN A 256 32.00 -6.18 -19.75
C GLN A 256 30.79 -5.71 -18.92
N LEU A 257 30.26 -6.53 -18.02
CA LEU A 257 29.21 -6.13 -17.09
C LEU A 257 29.66 -4.97 -16.20
N GLY A 258 30.90 -4.99 -15.71
CA GLY A 258 31.48 -3.90 -14.93
C GLY A 258 31.55 -2.58 -15.71
N ASN A 259 31.95 -2.64 -16.98
CA ASN A 259 31.97 -1.44 -17.84
C ASN A 259 30.56 -0.86 -18.04
N ILE A 260 29.55 -1.72 -18.20
CA ILE A 260 28.14 -1.28 -18.33
C ILE A 260 27.67 -0.60 -17.04
N ALA A 261 28.01 -1.14 -15.87
CA ALA A 261 27.70 -0.53 -14.58
C ALA A 261 28.36 0.86 -14.42
N ASP A 262 29.62 1.00 -14.83
CA ASP A 262 30.33 2.29 -14.82
C ASP A 262 29.68 3.31 -15.77
N GLU A 263 29.29 2.91 -16.97
CA GLU A 263 28.62 3.77 -17.95
C GLU A 263 27.25 4.24 -17.43
N LEU A 264 26.49 3.36 -16.78
CA LEU A 264 25.21 3.71 -16.14
C LEU A 264 25.38 4.74 -15.02
N ARG A 265 26.44 4.64 -14.21
CA ARG A 265 26.72 5.63 -13.15
C ARG A 265 27.13 6.99 -13.69
N LEU A 266 27.68 7.03 -14.90
CA LEU A 266 28.03 8.27 -15.58
C LEU A 266 26.82 8.92 -16.27
N MET A 267 25.70 8.21 -16.41
CA MET A 267 24.46 8.80 -16.93
C MET A 267 23.88 9.78 -15.91
N GLN A 268 23.76 11.04 -16.33
CA GLN A 268 23.05 12.07 -15.56
C GLN A 268 21.69 12.30 -16.20
N ASP A 269 20.63 11.96 -15.46
CA ASP A 269 19.24 12.26 -15.82
C ASP A 269 18.89 11.89 -17.29
N PRO A 270 19.03 10.60 -17.67
CA PRO A 270 18.82 10.17 -19.05
C PRO A 270 17.39 10.48 -19.50
N GLN A 271 17.21 10.91 -20.74
CA GLN A 271 15.86 11.16 -21.26
C GLN A 271 15.05 9.87 -21.33
N GLU A 272 13.72 10.02 -21.31
CA GLU A 272 12.76 8.93 -21.43
C GLU A 272 13.07 8.09 -22.68
N GLY A 273 13.43 6.81 -22.49
CA GLY A 273 13.83 5.87 -23.54
C GLY A 273 15.35 5.75 -23.83
N GLU A 274 16.20 6.68 -23.38
CA GLU A 274 17.67 6.57 -23.54
C GLU A 274 18.23 5.41 -22.72
N LEU A 275 17.77 5.30 -21.47
CA LEU A 275 18.16 4.23 -20.57
C LEU A 275 17.70 2.86 -21.07
N GLU A 276 16.47 2.77 -21.59
CA GLU A 276 15.92 1.53 -22.16
C GLU A 276 16.69 1.10 -23.42
N ALA A 277 17.00 2.04 -24.31
CA ALA A 277 17.81 1.77 -25.49
C ALA A 277 19.23 1.32 -25.11
N PHE A 278 19.82 1.92 -24.07
CA PHE A 278 21.13 1.53 -23.55
C PHE A 278 21.14 0.11 -22.99
N ILE A 279 20.18 -0.21 -22.11
CA ILE A 279 20.00 -1.55 -21.52
C ILE A 279 19.82 -2.57 -22.65
N THR A 280 18.92 -2.29 -23.58
CA THR A 280 18.62 -3.20 -24.71
C THR A 280 19.84 -3.42 -25.59
N GLY A 281 20.63 -2.37 -25.88
CA GLY A 281 21.83 -2.47 -26.69
C GLY A 281 22.97 -3.26 -26.04
N HIS A 282 23.12 -3.17 -24.71
CA HIS A 282 24.26 -3.74 -23.98
C HIS A 282 23.95 -5.13 -23.40
N LEU A 283 22.75 -5.33 -22.83
CA LEU A 283 22.36 -6.58 -22.18
C LEU A 283 21.97 -7.70 -23.16
N GLN A 284 21.75 -7.39 -24.44
CA GLN A 284 21.57 -8.42 -25.48
C GLN A 284 22.77 -9.37 -25.59
N ASN A 285 23.95 -8.97 -25.15
CA ASN A 285 25.12 -9.84 -25.15
C ASN A 285 25.11 -10.88 -24.00
N PHE A 286 24.19 -10.75 -23.04
CA PHE A 286 24.13 -11.55 -21.81
C PHE A 286 22.82 -12.35 -21.69
N ILE A 287 22.24 -12.79 -22.80
CA ILE A 287 20.96 -13.51 -22.84
C ILE A 287 20.94 -14.75 -21.91
N HIS A 288 22.08 -15.42 -21.73
CA HIS A 288 22.16 -16.59 -20.85
C HIS A 288 22.02 -16.24 -19.35
N LEU A 289 22.29 -14.99 -18.96
CA LEU A 289 22.06 -14.46 -17.61
C LEU A 289 20.65 -13.90 -17.44
N TRP A 290 19.87 -13.83 -18.52
CA TRP A 290 18.53 -13.25 -18.50
C TRP A 290 17.61 -13.85 -17.43
N PRO A 291 17.61 -15.15 -17.10
CA PRO A 291 16.80 -15.66 -16.00
C PRO A 291 17.15 -15.06 -14.63
N MET A 292 18.43 -14.77 -14.38
CA MET A 292 18.90 -14.15 -13.14
C MET A 292 18.62 -12.66 -13.14
N ILE A 293 18.88 -11.98 -14.27
CA ILE A 293 18.50 -10.59 -14.50
C ILE A 293 16.98 -10.46 -14.29
N GLN A 294 16.16 -11.31 -14.90
CA GLN A 294 14.72 -11.27 -14.75
C GLN A 294 14.27 -11.46 -13.29
N LEU A 295 14.94 -12.30 -12.49
CA LEU A 295 14.63 -12.45 -11.06
C LEU A 295 15.04 -11.22 -10.24
N MET A 296 16.17 -10.59 -10.57
CA MET A 296 16.69 -9.41 -9.88
C MET A 296 15.96 -8.12 -10.28
N PHE A 297 15.48 -8.05 -11.51
CA PHE A 297 14.80 -6.90 -12.13
C PHE A 297 13.27 -7.13 -12.28
N ALA A 298 12.75 -8.21 -11.67
CA ALA A 298 11.37 -8.68 -11.79
C ALA A 298 10.26 -7.63 -11.53
N PRO A 299 10.47 -6.56 -10.75
CA PRO A 299 9.41 -5.57 -10.60
C PRO A 299 9.24 -4.60 -11.78
N THR A 300 10.22 -4.44 -12.69
CA THR A 300 10.35 -3.13 -13.38
C THR A 300 10.94 -3.12 -14.80
N LEU A 301 11.27 -4.25 -15.42
CA LEU A 301 11.67 -4.26 -16.83
C LEU A 301 10.55 -4.80 -17.73
N ALA A 302 10.08 -3.95 -18.66
CA ALA A 302 9.40 -4.40 -19.86
C ALA A 302 10.33 -5.35 -20.64
N ARG A 303 9.77 -6.41 -21.23
CA ARG A 303 10.58 -7.44 -21.88
C ARG A 303 11.13 -6.88 -23.19
N PRO A 304 12.42 -7.09 -23.52
CA PRO A 304 12.92 -6.83 -24.86
C PRO A 304 12.16 -7.71 -25.87
N GLY A 305 11.18 -7.14 -26.58
CA GLY A 305 10.31 -7.84 -27.53
C GLY A 305 8.80 -7.73 -27.28
N ASP A 306 8.36 -7.03 -26.23
CA ASP A 306 6.94 -6.72 -26.06
C ASP A 306 6.50 -5.71 -27.14
N ILE A 307 5.96 -6.22 -28.24
CA ILE A 307 5.21 -5.41 -29.20
C ILE A 307 3.89 -5.06 -28.51
N GLU A 308 3.50 -3.77 -28.54
CA GLU A 308 2.12 -3.33 -28.26
C GLU A 308 1.16 -4.12 -29.16
N ASN A 309 0.69 -5.27 -28.69
CA ASN A 309 -0.37 -6.02 -29.33
C ASN A 309 -1.34 -6.43 -28.24
N GLU A 310 -2.49 -5.74 -28.26
CA GLU A 310 -3.76 -6.30 -27.84
C GLU A 310 -3.89 -7.72 -28.41
N GLU A 311 -3.75 -8.74 -27.56
CA GLU A 311 -4.55 -9.98 -27.59
C GLU A 311 -4.01 -10.97 -26.55
N HIS A 312 -4.88 -11.36 -25.63
CA HIS A 312 -4.69 -12.44 -24.67
C HIS A 312 -4.15 -13.70 -25.33
N HIS A 313 -3.05 -14.25 -24.81
CA HIS A 313 -2.80 -15.69 -24.88
C HIS A 313 -2.14 -16.20 -23.59
N ASP A 314 -2.81 -17.19 -22.98
CA ASP A 314 -2.32 -18.03 -21.89
C ASP A 314 -0.93 -18.60 -22.21
N PHE A 315 0.01 -18.44 -21.28
CA PHE A 315 1.32 -19.09 -21.33
C PHE A 315 1.18 -20.54 -20.84
N ASP A 316 1.40 -21.50 -21.74
CA ASP A 316 1.49 -22.93 -21.43
C ASP A 316 2.94 -23.32 -21.13
N PHE A 317 3.18 -24.00 -20.00
CA PHE A 317 4.48 -24.13 -19.34
C PHE A 317 5.24 -25.44 -19.69
N ASP A 318 4.96 -26.05 -20.85
CA ASP A 318 5.43 -27.42 -21.13
C ASP A 318 6.50 -27.55 -22.26
N GLU A 319 7.10 -26.45 -22.74
CA GLU A 319 8.05 -26.51 -23.87
C GLU A 319 9.54 -26.59 -23.50
N PHE A 320 9.91 -26.68 -22.22
CA PHE A 320 11.29 -27.00 -21.83
C PHE A 320 11.38 -28.40 -21.22
N ARG A 321 11.75 -29.37 -22.04
CA ARG A 321 12.42 -30.60 -21.61
C ARG A 321 13.75 -30.74 -22.37
N PRO A 322 14.79 -31.27 -21.70
CA PRO A 322 16.20 -31.10 -22.07
C PRO A 322 16.60 -31.71 -23.41
#